data_AF-A0AA91I7R7-F1
#
_entry.id   AF-A0AA91I7R7-F1
#
_cell.length_a   1.000
_cell.length_b   1.000
_cell.length_c   1.000
_cell.angle_alpha   90.00
_cell.angle_beta   90.00
_cell.angle_gamma   90.00
#
_symmetry.space_group_name_H-M   'P 1'
#
loop_
_entity.id
_entity.type
_entity.pdbx_description
1 polymer ?
#
loop_
_entity_poly.entity_id
_entity_poly.type
_entity_poly.pdbx_seq_one_letter_code
_entity_poly.pdbx_strand_id
1 'polypeptide(L)'
;MKPEGEKLEFPAIRLTEPISVPEDEPRDWPAEKNVVLLHMALDEENMSAFKRLKGKTVEVTGRLFHSDNGNHQTSVLIFPVSISPIK
;
A
#
# COMPACT_ATOMS: atom_id res chain seq x y z
N MET A 1 18.84 -8.03 5.92
CA MET A 1 18.32 -9.41 6.03
C MET A 1 18.19 -9.75 7.51
N LYS A 2 16.97 -10.05 7.97
CA LYS A 2 16.82 -10.80 9.23
C LYS A 2 17.16 -12.28 8.95
N PRO A 3 17.71 -13.03 9.92
CA PRO A 3 18.03 -14.43 9.71
C PRO A 3 16.77 -15.25 9.39
N GLU A 4 16.99 -16.35 8.66
CA GLU A 4 16.02 -17.23 7.99
C GLU A 4 14.66 -17.44 8.70
N GLY A 5 13.57 -17.15 7.98
CA GLY A 5 12.24 -17.70 8.26
C GLY A 5 11.22 -16.75 8.91
N GLU A 6 11.61 -15.57 9.40
CA GLU A 6 10.63 -14.60 9.88
C GLU A 6 9.81 -14.01 8.72
N LYS A 7 8.51 -14.30 8.72
CA LYS A 7 7.56 -13.59 7.85
C LYS A 7 7.54 -12.13 8.26
N LEU A 8 7.98 -11.24 7.37
CA LEU A 8 7.87 -9.82 7.60
C LEU A 8 6.40 -9.41 7.54
N GLU A 9 5.89 -8.84 8.63
CA GLU A 9 4.58 -8.21 8.65
C GLU A 9 4.71 -6.74 8.25
N PHE A 10 3.83 -6.29 7.35
CA PHE A 10 3.74 -4.90 6.93
C PHE A 10 2.27 -4.51 6.73
N PRO A 11 1.90 -3.23 6.94
CA PRO A 11 0.55 -2.76 6.67
C PRO A 11 0.25 -2.83 5.17
N ALA A 12 -0.85 -3.45 4.79
CA ALA A 12 -1.22 -3.56 3.39
C ALA A 12 -2.73 -3.48 3.20
N ILE A 13 -3.14 -3.02 2.02
CA ILE A 13 -4.52 -3.11 1.54
C ILE A 13 -4.57 -3.98 0.30
N ARG A 14 -5.51 -4.92 0.30
CA ARG A 14 -5.87 -5.70 -0.88
C ARG A 14 -7.04 -5.01 -1.57
N LEU A 15 -6.88 -4.71 -2.85
CA LEU A 15 -7.92 -4.10 -3.67
C LEU A 15 -8.96 -5.15 -4.07
N THR A 16 -10.23 -4.72 -4.15
CA THR A 16 -11.33 -5.56 -4.65
C THR A 16 -11.22 -5.79 -6.14
N GLU A 17 -10.69 -4.80 -6.87
CA GLU A 17 -10.41 -4.86 -8.30
C GLU A 17 -8.96 -4.45 -8.55
N PRO A 18 -8.26 -5.09 -9.50
CA PRO A 18 -6.89 -4.71 -9.84
C PRO A 18 -6.85 -3.30 -10.46
N ILE A 19 -5.76 -2.58 -10.20
CA ILE A 19 -5.50 -1.28 -10.84
C ILE A 19 -4.22 -1.30 -11.69
N SER A 20 -4.09 -0.28 -12.54
CA SER A 20 -2.84 0.05 -13.22
C SER A 20 -2.31 1.38 -12.68
N VAL A 21 -1.01 1.43 -12.46
CA VAL A 21 -0.31 2.66 -12.04
C VAL A 21 0.60 3.07 -13.21
N PRO A 22 0.45 4.28 -13.75
CA PRO A 22 1.28 4.76 -14.85
C PRO A 22 2.71 5.00 -14.38
N GLU A 23 3.63 5.13 -15.34
CA GLU A 23 5.01 5.57 -15.10
C GLU A 23 5.02 6.92 -14.36
N ASP A 24 6.04 7.16 -13.51
CA ASP A 24 6.08 8.31 -12.60
C ASP A 24 7.36 9.14 -12.80
N GLU A 25 7.28 10.25 -13.53
CA GLU A 25 8.43 11.15 -13.75
C GLU A 25 8.92 11.78 -12.43
N PRO A 26 10.24 12.01 -12.23
CA PRO A 26 11.35 11.90 -13.19
C PRO A 26 12.06 10.54 -13.16
N ARG A 27 11.52 9.55 -12.44
CA ARG A 27 12.16 8.24 -12.30
C ARG A 27 11.53 7.32 -13.33
N ASP A 28 12.32 6.74 -14.23
CA ASP A 28 11.85 5.84 -15.31
C ASP A 28 11.35 4.48 -14.75
N TRP A 29 10.43 4.51 -13.78
CA TRP A 29 9.74 3.31 -13.31
C TRP A 29 8.70 2.88 -14.33
N PRO A 30 8.73 1.61 -14.75
CA PRO A 30 7.75 1.10 -15.70
C PRO A 30 6.35 1.12 -15.07
N ALA A 31 5.33 1.25 -15.91
CA ALA A 31 3.94 1.16 -15.45
C ALA A 31 3.67 -0.21 -14.81
N GLU A 32 3.00 -0.20 -13.67
CA GLU A 32 2.60 -1.40 -12.93
C GLU A 32 1.16 -1.79 -13.33
N LYS A 33 0.94 -3.06 -13.63
CA LYS A 33 -0.36 -3.59 -14.10
C LYS A 33 -0.86 -4.70 -13.19
N ASN A 34 -2.18 -4.84 -13.10
CA ASN A 34 -2.82 -5.86 -12.28
C ASN A 34 -2.42 -5.79 -10.80
N VAL A 35 -2.21 -4.58 -10.29
CA VAL A 35 -1.83 -4.35 -8.90
C VAL A 35 -3.04 -4.65 -8.02
N VAL A 36 -2.91 -5.60 -7.11
CA VAL A 36 -3.99 -6.04 -6.20
C VAL A 36 -3.63 -5.89 -4.72
N LEU A 37 -2.35 -5.69 -4.41
CA LEU A 37 -1.85 -5.54 -3.05
C LEU A 37 -0.95 -4.32 -3.01
N LEU A 38 -1.26 -3.40 -2.10
CA LEU A 38 -0.50 -2.18 -1.87
C LEU A 38 0.04 -2.18 -0.44
N HIS A 39 1.33 -1.95 -0.27
CA HIS A 39 1.89 -1.57 1.03
C HIS A 39 1.38 -0.16 1.38
N MET A 40 0.88 -0.01 2.61
CA MET A 40 0.38 1.26 3.11
C MET A 40 1.48 2.00 3.88
N ALA A 41 1.87 3.17 3.41
CA ALA A 41 2.73 4.09 4.14
C ALA A 41 1.87 4.91 5.11
N LEU A 42 1.88 4.54 6.39
CA LEU A 42 0.98 5.08 7.41
C LEU A 42 1.72 6.01 8.38
N ASP A 43 1.13 7.17 8.65
CA ASP A 43 1.44 7.97 9.84
C ASP A 43 0.72 7.42 11.08
N GLU A 44 0.87 8.08 12.23
CA GLU A 44 0.28 7.62 13.50
C GLU A 44 -1.26 7.60 13.49
N GLU A 45 -1.90 8.58 12.83
CA GLU A 45 -3.36 8.68 12.72
C GLU A 45 -3.90 7.55 11.84
N ASN A 46 -3.36 7.38 10.64
CA ASN A 46 -3.77 6.36 9.70
C ASN A 46 -3.41 4.95 10.21
N MET A 47 -2.32 4.80 10.97
CA MET A 47 -2.00 3.54 11.66
C MET A 47 -3.08 3.15 12.66
N SER A 48 -3.62 4.12 13.41
CA SER A 48 -4.71 3.87 14.35
C SER A 48 -6.01 3.47 13.65
N ALA A 49 -6.34 4.13 12.53
CA ALA A 49 -7.47 3.77 11.68
C ALA A 49 -7.30 2.36 11.07
N PHE A 50 -6.11 2.05 10.53
CA PHE A 50 -5.75 0.74 9.99
C PHE A 50 -5.97 -0.37 11.02
N LYS A 51 -5.45 -0.21 12.25
CA LYS A 51 -5.62 -1.20 13.32
C LYS A 51 -7.08 -1.45 13.67
N ARG A 52 -7.88 -0.38 13.76
CA ARG A 52 -9.32 -0.46 14.09
C ARG A 52 -10.16 -1.12 12.99
N LEU A 53 -9.75 -0.97 11.73
CA LEU A 53 -10.49 -1.43 10.55
C LEU A 53 -9.89 -2.69 9.90
N LYS A 54 -8.80 -3.24 10.45
CA LYS A 54 -8.14 -4.44 9.92
C LYS A 54 -9.15 -5.58 9.74
N GLY A 55 -9.13 -6.18 8.55
CA GLY A 55 -10.04 -7.27 8.17
C GLY A 55 -11.44 -6.83 7.70
N LYS A 56 -11.74 -5.53 7.68
CA LYS A 56 -12.97 -4.98 7.13
C LYS A 56 -12.73 -4.42 5.72
N THR A 57 -13.78 -4.40 4.90
CA THR A 57 -13.76 -3.66 3.64
C THR A 57 -13.88 -2.16 3.94
N VAL A 58 -13.00 -1.38 3.33
CA VAL A 58 -12.86 0.06 3.56
C VAL A 58 -12.67 0.80 2.25
N GLU A 59 -12.97 2.09 2.26
CA GLU A 59 -12.54 3.03 1.23
C GLU A 59 -11.27 3.74 1.73
N VAL A 60 -10.26 3.81 0.85
CA VAL A 60 -9.00 4.52 1.12
C VAL A 60 -8.81 5.59 0.06
N THR A 61 -8.67 6.85 0.50
CA THR A 61 -8.25 7.95 -0.35
C THR A 61 -6.79 8.27 -0.06
N GLY A 62 -5.97 8.42 -1.10
CA GLY A 62 -4.55 8.66 -0.91
C GLY A 62 -3.80 8.87 -2.22
N ARG A 63 -2.47 8.92 -2.11
CA ARG A 63 -1.56 9.02 -3.25
C ARG A 63 -0.87 7.68 -3.49
N LEU A 64 -0.91 7.20 -4.73
CA LEU A 64 -0.11 6.05 -5.16
C LEU A 64 1.30 6.49 -5.54
N PHE A 65 2.28 5.63 -5.28
CA PHE A 65 3.67 5.85 -5.71
C PHE A 65 4.41 4.50 -5.83
N HIS A 66 5.44 4.47 -6.67
CA HIS A 66 6.27 3.27 -6.83
C HIS A 66 7.19 3.06 -5.65
N SER A 67 7.48 1.79 -5.37
CA SER A 67 8.53 1.40 -4.45
C SER A 67 9.87 1.91 -4.92
N ASP A 68 10.51 2.73 -4.10
CA ASP A 68 11.74 3.42 -4.47
C ASP A 68 13.01 2.93 -3.78
N ASN A 69 12.88 1.94 -2.90
CA ASN A 69 14.00 1.34 -2.18
C ASN A 69 13.67 -0.10 -1.74
N GLY A 70 14.69 -0.82 -1.26
CA GLY A 70 14.56 -2.22 -0.85
C GLY A 70 13.79 -2.48 0.46
N ASN A 71 13.20 -1.46 1.10
CA ASN A 71 12.43 -1.63 2.34
C ASN A 71 10.92 -1.73 2.10
N HIS A 72 10.46 -1.51 0.86
CA HIS A 72 9.05 -1.68 0.50
C HIS A 72 8.76 -3.13 0.11
N GLN A 73 7.53 -3.58 0.39
CA GLN A 73 7.16 -4.99 0.27
C GLN A 73 6.27 -5.30 -0.94
N THR A 74 5.90 -4.26 -1.71
CA THR A 74 5.12 -4.33 -2.94
C THR A 74 5.68 -3.33 -3.95
N SER A 75 5.43 -3.52 -5.26
CA SER A 75 5.91 -2.60 -6.31
C SER A 75 5.26 -1.22 -6.24
N VAL A 76 4.02 -1.15 -5.74
CA VAL A 76 3.27 0.10 -5.55
C VAL A 76 2.85 0.22 -4.09
N LEU A 77 2.91 1.45 -3.58
CA LEU A 77 2.44 1.83 -2.27
C LEU A 77 1.29 2.84 -2.37
N ILE A 78 0.55 2.97 -1.28
CA ILE A 78 -0.38 4.07 -1.07
C ILE A 78 0.03 4.83 0.20
N PHE A 79 0.06 6.17 0.10
CA PHE A 79 0.09 7.08 1.25
C PHE A 79 -1.35 7.52 1.52
N PRO A 80 -2.04 6.96 2.54
CA PRO A 80 -3.43 7.30 2.81
C PRO A 80 -3.55 8.70 3.37
N VAL A 81 -4.50 9.45 2.82
CA VAL A 81 -5.02 10.69 3.43
C VAL A 81 -6.22 10.37 4.31
N SER A 82 -6.98 9.31 3.97
CA SER A 82 -8.07 8.81 4.81
C SER A 82 -8.32 7.32 4.62
N ILE A 83 -8.79 6.67 5.68
CA ILE A 83 -9.23 5.27 5.70
C ILE A 83 -10.59 5.23 6.40
N SER A 84 -11.65 4.83 5.68
CA SER A 84 -13.02 4.85 6.21
C SER A 84 -13.80 3.58 5.87
N PRO A 85 -14.78 3.17 6.70
CA PRO A 85 -15.67 2.06 6.34
C PRO A 85 -16.49 2.38 5.09
N ILE A 86 -16.75 1.36 4.27
CA ILE A 86 -17.82 1.47 3.25
C ILE A 86 -19.17 1.53 3.98
N LYS A 87 -20.03 2.47 3.58
CA LYS A 87 -21.39 2.64 4.12
C LYS A 87 -22.32 1.51 3.69
#